data_AF-A0A9P6NCP3-F1
#
_entry.id   AF-A0A9P6NCP3-F1
#
_cell.length_a   1.000
_cell.length_b   1.000
_cell.length_c   1.000
_cell.angle_alpha   90.00
_cell.angle_beta   90.00
_cell.angle_gamma   90.00
#
_symmetry.space_group_name_H-M   'P 1'
#
loop_
_entity.id
_entity.type
_entity.pdbx_description
1 polymer ?
#
loop_
_entity_poly.entity_id
_entity_poly.type
_entity_poly.pdbx_seq_one_letter_code
_entity_poly.pdbx_strand_id
1 'polypeptide(L)'
;MHAEQFVGLDPDWKKHNVPPRDWQKIQEQTQELWDMAKHPDNISWFDTQSSEYGIHDSLNLPFVKEIQELHQDNTARKRKDLGNHKGKHSGGILEYCDELETKYRVHMFNPFLWLLGFNGHLDMPVKFLHVVLLGIIKYLYHEPWKIFLNHSTQKFFPNGELSIVQG
;
A
#
# COMPACT_ATOMS: atom_id res chain seq x y z
N MET A 1 -15.02 3.05 -3.21
CA MET A 1 -14.12 4.13 -3.67
C MET A 1 -14.21 4.25 -5.17
N HIS A 2 -14.64 5.41 -5.67
CA HIS A 2 -14.59 5.72 -7.11
C HIS A 2 -13.21 6.30 -7.45
N ALA A 3 -12.69 6.02 -8.65
CA ALA A 3 -11.36 6.47 -9.08
C ALA A 3 -11.18 7.99 -9.00
N GLU A 4 -12.27 8.75 -9.12
CA GLU A 4 -12.34 10.22 -9.05
C GLU A 4 -11.83 10.77 -7.70
N GLN A 5 -12.19 10.13 -6.59
CA GLN A 5 -11.76 10.52 -5.24
C GLN A 5 -10.25 10.34 -5.06
N PHE A 6 -9.64 9.39 -5.77
CA PHE A 6 -8.20 9.15 -5.72
C PHE A 6 -7.38 10.28 -6.37
N VAL A 7 -7.97 10.97 -7.34
CA VAL A 7 -7.36 12.14 -8.02
C VAL A 7 -7.70 13.45 -7.28
N GLY A 8 -8.48 13.38 -6.19
CA GLY A 8 -8.96 14.56 -5.48
C GLY A 8 -10.01 15.33 -6.29
N LEU A 9 -10.85 14.61 -7.04
CA LEU A 9 -11.93 15.18 -7.81
C LEU A 9 -13.27 14.79 -7.20
N ASP A 10 -14.15 15.77 -7.03
CA ASP A 10 -15.55 15.55 -6.70
C ASP A 10 -16.32 15.01 -7.92
N PRO A 11 -17.54 14.47 -7.74
CA PRO A 11 -18.42 14.06 -8.85
C PRO A 11 -18.66 15.18 -9.89
N ASP A 12 -18.53 16.44 -9.47
CA ASP A 12 -18.61 17.63 -10.33
C ASP A 12 -17.29 17.99 -11.03
N TRP A 13 -16.29 17.10 -11.02
CA TRP A 13 -14.94 17.32 -11.58
C TRP A 13 -14.18 18.52 -11.00
N LYS A 14 -14.61 19.01 -9.84
CA LYS A 14 -13.93 20.07 -9.11
C LYS A 14 -12.84 19.46 -8.23
N LYS A 15 -11.74 20.20 -8.07
CA LYS A 15 -10.68 19.82 -7.11
C LYS A 15 -11.27 19.84 -5.70
N HIS A 16 -11.47 18.66 -5.15
CA HIS A 16 -11.74 18.44 -3.75
C HIS A 16 -10.43 18.52 -2.97
N ASN A 17 -10.38 19.34 -1.93
CA ASN A 17 -9.20 19.42 -1.08
C ASN A 17 -9.19 18.23 -0.12
N VAL A 18 -8.59 17.11 -0.55
CA VAL A 18 -8.37 15.96 0.33
C VAL A 18 -7.27 16.34 1.32
N PRO A 19 -7.53 16.33 2.64
CA PRO A 19 -6.49 16.64 3.62
C PRO A 19 -5.31 15.67 3.45
N PRO A 20 -4.06 16.16 3.59
CA PRO A 20 -2.90 15.30 3.45
C PRO A 20 -2.98 14.15 4.46
N ARG A 21 -2.61 12.94 4.01
CA ARG A 21 -2.56 11.77 4.87
C ARG A 21 -1.43 11.96 5.89
N ASP A 22 -1.79 11.86 7.16
CA ASP A 22 -0.84 11.87 8.27
C ASP A 22 -0.37 10.45 8.57
N TRP A 23 0.95 10.29 8.74
CA TRP A 23 1.57 8.99 8.99
C TRP A 23 1.21 8.43 10.37
N GLN A 24 1.16 9.31 11.38
CA GLN A 24 0.75 8.90 12.72
C GLN A 24 -0.69 8.40 12.72
N LYS A 25 -1.58 9.11 12.00
CA LYS A 25 -2.97 8.69 11.81
C LYS A 25 -3.08 7.31 11.14
N ILE A 26 -2.23 6.99 10.16
CA ILE A 26 -2.21 5.67 9.52
C ILE A 26 -1.83 4.56 10.51
N GLN A 27 -0.85 4.83 11.38
CA GLN A 27 -0.45 3.89 12.44
C GLN A 27 -1.61 3.61 13.40
N GLU A 28 -2.25 4.67 13.89
CA GLU A 28 -3.42 4.61 14.79
C GLU A 28 -4.56 3.83 14.15
N GLN A 29 -4.95 4.21 12.92
CA GLN A 29 -6.03 3.53 12.18
C GLN A 29 -5.73 2.06 11.90
N THR A 30 -4.46 1.69 11.72
CA THR A 30 -4.07 0.28 11.54
C THR A 30 -4.28 -0.52 12.82
N GLN A 31 -4.00 0.05 13.99
CA GLN A 31 -4.28 -0.58 15.28
C GLN A 31 -5.78 -0.66 15.54
N GLU A 32 -6.53 0.40 15.25
CA GLU A 32 -7.99 0.42 15.36
C GLU A 32 -8.66 -0.69 14.53
N LEU A 33 -8.21 -0.87 13.28
CA LEU A 33 -8.71 -1.95 12.42
C LEU A 33 -8.45 -3.33 13.00
N TRP A 34 -7.30 -3.54 13.65
CA TRP A 34 -6.99 -4.78 14.36
C TRP A 34 -7.90 -4.97 15.57
N ASP A 35 -8.12 -3.93 16.37
CA ASP A 35 -9.03 -3.99 17.52
C ASP A 35 -10.47 -4.30 17.09
N MET A 36 -10.94 -3.71 15.99
CA MET A 36 -12.24 -4.02 15.41
C MET A 36 -12.33 -5.49 14.97
N ALA A 37 -11.28 -6.04 14.35
CA ALA A 37 -11.25 -7.41 13.85
C ALA A 37 -11.39 -8.46 14.96
N LYS A 38 -10.96 -8.17 16.19
CA LYS A 38 -11.10 -9.05 17.36
C LYS A 38 -12.56 -9.26 17.80
N HIS A 39 -13.47 -8.38 17.38
CA HIS A 39 -14.86 -8.41 17.81
C HIS A 39 -15.80 -9.03 16.74
N PRO A 40 -16.67 -10.00 17.13
CA PRO A 40 -17.55 -10.71 16.20
C PRO A 40 -18.53 -9.80 15.45
N ASP A 41 -18.97 -8.72 16.11
CA ASP A 41 -20.04 -7.86 15.61
C ASP A 41 -19.56 -6.91 14.50
N ASN A 42 -18.24 -6.76 14.34
CA ASN A 42 -17.63 -5.74 13.50
C ASN A 42 -17.06 -6.30 12.18
N ILE A 43 -17.23 -7.58 11.87
CA ILE A 43 -16.63 -8.21 10.68
C ILE A 43 -17.03 -7.51 9.37
N SER A 44 -18.33 -7.23 9.18
CA SER A 44 -18.81 -6.48 8.00
C SER A 44 -18.36 -5.02 8.01
N TRP A 45 -18.14 -4.46 9.20
CA TRP A 45 -17.73 -3.08 9.35
C TRP A 45 -16.23 -2.93 9.10
N PHE A 46 -15.43 -3.96 9.39
CA PHE A 46 -13.99 -4.00 9.11
C PHE A 46 -13.69 -3.76 7.63
N ASP A 47 -14.33 -4.49 6.71
CA ASP A 47 -14.10 -4.31 5.27
C ASP A 47 -14.49 -2.90 4.80
N THR A 48 -15.56 -2.37 5.39
CA THR A 48 -16.03 -1.00 5.12
C THR A 48 -15.01 0.03 5.60
N GLN A 49 -14.52 -0.10 6.83
CA GLN A 49 -13.55 0.82 7.43
C GLN A 49 -12.16 0.70 6.81
N SER A 50 -11.69 -0.50 6.50
CA SER A 50 -10.41 -0.70 5.79
C SER A 50 -10.44 -0.01 4.42
N SER A 51 -11.57 -0.08 3.72
CA SER A 51 -11.79 0.65 2.47
C SER A 51 -11.86 2.16 2.71
N GLU A 52 -12.61 2.64 3.69
CA GLU A 52 -12.75 4.07 4.00
C GLU A 52 -11.41 4.72 4.39
N TYR A 53 -10.62 4.04 5.23
CA TYR A 53 -9.27 4.47 5.61
C TYR A 53 -8.28 4.31 4.44
N GLY A 54 -8.58 3.42 3.50
CA GLY A 54 -7.69 3.06 2.40
C GLY A 54 -6.40 2.37 2.89
N ILE A 55 -6.50 1.65 4.01
CA ILE A 55 -5.38 0.92 4.63
C ILE A 55 -5.62 -0.57 4.43
N HIS A 56 -4.64 -1.24 3.84
CA HIS A 56 -4.69 -2.67 3.59
C HIS A 56 -3.31 -3.28 3.87
N ASP A 57 -3.12 -3.82 5.08
CA ASP A 57 -1.88 -4.48 5.48
C ASP A 57 -1.93 -5.97 5.10
N SER A 58 -1.06 -6.36 4.16
CA SER A 58 -0.99 -7.74 3.65
C SER A 58 -0.45 -8.74 4.68
N LEU A 59 0.30 -8.29 5.70
CA LEU A 59 0.78 -9.16 6.77
C LEU A 59 -0.30 -9.43 7.82
N ASN A 60 -1.12 -8.41 8.11
CA ASN A 60 -2.21 -8.51 9.08
C ASN A 60 -3.41 -9.29 8.53
N LEU A 61 -3.70 -9.15 7.24
CA LEU A 61 -4.89 -9.70 6.60
C LEU A 61 -5.13 -11.21 6.83
N PRO A 62 -4.12 -12.10 6.75
CA PRO A 62 -4.31 -13.53 7.02
C PRO A 62 -4.83 -13.81 8.43
N PHE A 63 -4.32 -13.09 9.44
CA PHE A 63 -4.76 -13.25 10.83
C PHE A 63 -6.21 -12.80 11.01
N VAL A 64 -6.57 -11.64 10.42
CA VAL A 64 -7.95 -11.14 10.44
C VAL A 64 -8.91 -12.13 9.79
N LYS A 65 -8.55 -12.71 8.63
CA LYS A 65 -9.38 -13.71 7.95
C LYS A 65 -9.59 -14.95 8.80
N GLU A 66 -8.54 -15.45 9.44
CA GLU A 66 -8.66 -16.60 10.35
C GLU A 66 -9.61 -16.32 11.51
N ILE A 67 -9.52 -15.12 12.11
CA ILE A 67 -10.44 -14.68 13.19
C ILE A 67 -11.89 -14.62 12.65
N GLN A 68 -12.10 -14.04 11.47
CA GLN A 68 -13.42 -13.96 10.84
C GLN A 68 -14.01 -15.34 10.52
N GLU A 69 -13.21 -16.27 10.01
CA GLU A 69 -13.61 -17.65 9.76
C GLU A 69 -14.02 -18.35 11.06
N LEU A 70 -13.24 -18.20 12.13
CA LEU A 70 -13.57 -18.75 13.46
C LEU A 70 -14.90 -18.19 14.00
N HIS A 71 -15.18 -16.91 13.78
CA HIS A 71 -16.45 -16.29 14.16
C HIS A 71 -17.64 -16.87 13.38
N GLN A 72 -17.48 -17.07 12.07
CA GLN A 72 -18.52 -17.68 11.24
C GLN A 72 -18.79 -19.13 11.65
N ASP A 73 -17.73 -19.90 11.90
CA ASP A 73 -17.81 -21.29 12.38
C ASP A 73 -18.51 -21.39 13.73
N ASN A 74 -18.16 -20.52 14.69
CA ASN A 74 -18.79 -20.48 16.00
C ASN A 74 -20.27 -20.09 15.90
N THR A 75 -20.62 -19.15 15.02
CA THR A 75 -22.02 -18.75 14.77
C THR A 75 -22.82 -19.89 14.14
N ALA A 76 -22.24 -20.61 13.18
CA ALA A 76 -22.86 -21.77 12.54
C ALA A 76 -23.07 -22.93 13.53
N ARG A 77 -22.11 -23.17 14.43
CA ARG A 77 -22.19 -24.21 15.48
C ARG A 77 -23.21 -23.87 16.56
N LYS A 78 -23.28 -22.61 17.00
CA LYS A 78 -24.25 -22.12 18.00
C LYS A 78 -25.70 -22.22 17.50
N ARG A 79 -25.93 -22.20 16.19
CA ARG A 79 -27.25 -22.42 15.57
C ARG A 79 -27.66 -23.90 15.49
N LYS A 80 -26.74 -24.84 15.75
CA LYS A 80 -26.96 -26.27 15.50
C LYS A 80 -27.08 -27.15 16.75
N ASP A 81 -26.94 -26.59 17.97
CA ASP A 81 -27.04 -27.29 19.26
C ASP A 81 -26.78 -28.80 19.20
N LEU A 82 -25.51 -29.20 19.09
CA LEU A 82 -25.08 -30.50 19.59
C LEU A 82 -23.78 -30.34 20.36
N GLY A 83 -23.87 -30.80 21.61
CA GLY A 83 -22.83 -30.69 22.61
C GLY A 83 -21.50 -31.32 22.21
N ASN A 84 -20.50 -30.89 22.97
CA ASN A 84 -19.24 -31.59 23.17
C ASN A 84 -18.26 -31.57 21.99
N HIS A 85 -17.95 -30.39 21.48
CA HIS A 85 -16.69 -30.17 20.75
C HIS A 85 -15.92 -29.01 21.36
N LYS A 86 -14.76 -29.33 21.96
CA LYS A 86 -13.73 -28.34 22.24
C LYS A 86 -13.40 -27.65 20.92
N GLY A 87 -13.55 -26.33 20.88
CA GLY A 87 -13.02 -25.53 19.78
C GLY A 87 -11.54 -25.85 19.58
N LYS A 88 -11.02 -25.56 18.38
CA LYS A 88 -9.60 -25.76 18.05
C LYS A 88 -8.67 -25.02 19.04
N HIS A 89 -9.20 -23.99 19.71
CA HIS A 89 -8.62 -23.29 20.85
C HIS A 89 -9.48 -23.53 22.11
N SER A 90 -8.81 -23.86 23.22
CA SER A 90 -9.44 -24.06 24.54
C SER A 90 -9.92 -22.76 25.17
N GLY A 91 -9.32 -21.65 24.75
CA GLY A 91 -9.73 -20.28 25.03
C GLY A 91 -10.64 -19.73 23.94
N GLY A 92 -11.53 -18.80 24.29
CA GLY A 92 -12.35 -18.12 23.29
C GLY A 92 -11.51 -17.36 22.24
N ILE A 93 -12.15 -16.80 21.21
CA ILE A 93 -11.47 -16.06 20.14
C ILE A 93 -10.57 -14.93 20.69
N LEU A 94 -10.97 -14.29 21.79
CA LEU A 94 -10.17 -13.25 22.44
C LEU A 94 -8.84 -13.78 22.98
N GLU A 95 -8.83 -14.97 23.59
CA GLU A 95 -7.59 -15.61 24.08
C GLU A 95 -6.67 -15.98 22.91
N TYR A 96 -7.25 -16.43 21.79
CA TYR A 96 -6.48 -16.65 20.56
C TYR A 96 -5.85 -15.36 20.02
N CYS A 97 -6.58 -14.24 20.07
CA CYS A 97 -6.04 -12.94 19.64
C CYS A 97 -4.88 -12.49 20.56
N ASP A 98 -5.01 -12.66 21.88
CA ASP A 98 -3.95 -12.34 22.85
C ASP A 98 -2.70 -13.22 22.64
N GLU A 99 -2.89 -14.51 22.32
CA GLU A 99 -1.80 -15.42 21.95
C GLU A 99 -1.08 -14.95 20.68
N LEU A 100 -1.83 -14.52 19.65
CA LEU A 100 -1.27 -13.98 18.41
C LEU A 100 -0.47 -12.70 18.65
N GLU A 101 -1.01 -11.77 19.44
CA GLU A 101 -0.31 -10.53 19.80
C GLU A 101 0.98 -10.82 20.56
N THR A 102 0.98 -11.81 21.45
CA THR A 102 2.17 -12.21 22.21
C THR A 102 3.22 -12.87 21.33
N LYS A 103 2.80 -13.79 20.44
CA LYS A 103 3.70 -14.62 19.62
C LYS A 103 4.24 -13.89 18.40
N TYR A 104 3.42 -13.04 17.78
CA TYR A 104 3.72 -12.38 16.50
C TYR A 104 3.78 -10.86 16.61
N ARG A 105 3.97 -10.30 17.81
CA ARG A 105 4.00 -8.84 18.09
C ARG A 105 4.71 -7.98 17.04
N VAL A 106 5.84 -8.46 16.52
CA VAL A 106 6.71 -7.73 15.57
C VAL A 106 6.37 -8.01 14.10
N HIS A 107 5.65 -9.10 13.82
CA HIS A 107 5.38 -9.60 12.47
C HIS A 107 3.90 -9.53 12.06
N MET A 108 3.01 -9.19 13.00
CA MET A 108 1.58 -9.07 12.76
C MET A 108 1.25 -7.86 11.89
N PHE A 109 1.97 -6.76 12.12
CA PHE A 109 1.86 -5.54 11.31
C PHE A 109 3.08 -5.38 10.42
N ASN A 110 2.91 -4.64 9.33
CA ASN A 110 4.01 -4.18 8.52
C ASN A 110 5.07 -3.45 9.38
N PRO A 111 6.32 -3.97 9.48
CA PRO A 111 7.37 -3.37 10.31
C PRO A 111 7.71 -1.92 9.92
N PHE A 112 7.50 -1.54 8.66
CA PHE A 112 7.70 -0.17 8.20
C PHE A 112 6.76 0.83 8.87
N LEU A 113 5.60 0.38 9.38
CA LEU A 113 4.69 1.23 10.14
C LEU A 113 5.36 1.84 11.36
N TRP A 114 6.27 1.12 12.01
CA TRP A 114 6.86 1.53 13.30
C TRP A 114 8.33 1.96 13.20
N LEU A 115 8.87 2.09 11.99
CA LEU A 115 10.27 2.44 11.79
C LEU A 115 10.50 3.92 12.15
N LEU A 116 11.35 4.16 13.15
CA LEU A 116 11.75 5.51 13.56
C LEU A 116 12.40 6.27 12.41
N GLY A 117 11.86 7.45 12.09
CA GLY A 117 12.36 8.30 11.01
C GLY A 117 11.83 7.94 9.61
N PHE A 118 10.95 6.95 9.49
CA PHE A 118 10.22 6.68 8.26
C PHE A 118 8.84 7.33 8.31
N ASN A 119 8.51 8.11 7.28
CA ASN A 119 7.19 8.67 7.07
C ASN A 119 6.67 8.16 5.73
N GLY A 120 5.76 7.18 5.74
CA GLY A 120 5.23 6.61 4.51
C GLY A 120 4.51 7.61 3.60
N HIS A 121 4.07 8.78 4.06
CA HIS A 121 3.54 9.82 3.18
C HIS A 121 4.65 10.60 2.45
N LEU A 122 5.74 10.93 3.15
CA LEU A 122 6.83 11.76 2.64
C LEU A 122 7.91 10.92 1.91
N ASP A 123 8.15 9.71 2.39
CA ASP A 123 9.23 8.80 1.96
C ASP A 123 8.73 7.71 1.01
N MET A 124 7.48 7.82 0.53
CA MET A 124 6.90 6.87 -0.42
C MET A 124 7.73 6.83 -1.71
N PRO A 125 8.28 5.65 -2.07
CA PRO A 125 9.28 5.55 -3.11
C PRO A 125 8.72 5.88 -4.48
N VAL A 126 7.40 5.95 -4.73
CA VAL A 126 6.88 6.35 -6.06
C VAL A 126 7.47 7.67 -6.54
N LYS A 127 7.70 8.65 -5.65
CA LYS A 127 8.30 9.94 -6.03
C LYS A 127 9.80 9.83 -6.38
N PHE A 128 10.53 8.96 -5.69
CA PHE A 128 11.94 8.74 -5.95
C PHE A 128 12.17 7.77 -7.12
N LEU A 129 11.37 6.72 -7.17
CA LEU A 129 11.35 5.65 -8.16
C LEU A 129 11.10 6.22 -9.55
N HIS A 130 10.12 7.12 -9.72
CA HIS A 130 9.93 7.71 -11.05
C HIS A 130 11.12 8.59 -11.44
N VAL A 131 11.75 9.34 -10.53
CA VAL A 131 12.95 10.14 -10.83
C VAL A 131 14.15 9.27 -11.19
N VAL A 132 14.36 8.16 -10.48
CA VAL A 132 15.42 7.19 -10.78
C VAL A 132 15.15 6.47 -12.09
N LEU A 133 13.92 6.01 -12.34
CA LEU A 133 13.53 5.36 -13.60
C LEU A 133 13.64 6.33 -14.78
N LEU A 134 13.16 7.57 -14.65
CA LEU A 134 13.36 8.61 -15.66
C LEU A 134 14.84 8.93 -15.85
N GLY A 135 15.64 8.94 -14.79
CA GLY A 135 17.09 9.13 -14.86
C GLY A 135 17.79 8.03 -15.66
N ILE A 136 17.49 6.76 -15.35
CA ILE A 136 18.04 5.60 -16.04
C ILE A 136 17.57 5.57 -17.50
N ILE A 137 16.28 5.77 -17.75
CA ILE A 137 15.71 5.84 -19.11
C ILE A 137 16.38 6.98 -19.88
N LYS A 138 16.43 8.20 -19.32
CA LYS A 138 17.08 9.35 -19.96
C LYS A 138 18.55 9.07 -20.26
N TYR A 139 19.28 8.44 -19.34
CA TYR A 139 20.68 8.05 -19.56
C TYR A 139 20.82 7.02 -20.69
N LEU A 140 20.01 5.96 -20.66
CA LEU A 140 20.01 4.90 -21.66
C LEU A 140 19.59 5.38 -23.05
N TYR A 141 18.73 6.39 -23.18
CA TYR A 141 18.37 6.98 -24.47
C TYR A 141 19.35 8.06 -24.94
N HIS A 142 19.99 8.79 -24.03
CA HIS A 142 20.87 9.90 -24.37
C HIS A 142 22.22 9.46 -24.97
N GLU A 143 22.83 8.40 -24.46
CA GLU A 143 24.09 7.87 -25.01
C GLU A 143 23.96 7.33 -26.46
N PRO A 144 22.99 6.45 -26.79
CA PRO A 144 22.81 5.98 -28.16
C PRO A 144 22.33 7.08 -29.11
N TRP A 145 21.54 8.06 -28.64
CA TRP A 145 21.17 9.22 -29.47
C TRP A 145 22.36 10.15 -29.77
N LYS A 146 23.26 10.36 -28.81
CA LYS A 146 24.50 11.12 -29.05
C LYS A 146 25.38 10.45 -30.09
N ILE A 147 25.55 9.12 -29.99
CA ILE A 147 26.33 8.35 -30.96
C ILE A 147 25.64 8.34 -32.34
N PHE A 148 24.31 8.16 -32.39
CA PHE A 148 23.54 8.19 -33.63
C PHE A 148 23.53 9.56 -34.30
N LEU A 149 23.42 10.65 -33.54
CA LEU A 149 23.52 12.01 -34.07
C LEU A 149 24.93 12.30 -34.59
N ASN A 150 25.98 11.92 -33.85
CA ASN A 150 27.36 12.14 -34.25
C ASN A 150 27.74 11.35 -35.52
N HIS A 151 27.24 10.11 -35.63
CA HIS A 151 27.43 9.26 -36.80
C HIS A 151 26.59 9.73 -38.01
N SER A 152 25.41 10.31 -37.76
CA SER A 152 24.59 10.96 -38.79
C SER A 152 25.25 12.24 -39.30
N THR A 153 25.83 13.08 -38.44
CA THR A 153 26.55 14.29 -38.87
C THR A 153 27.79 13.98 -39.70
N GLN A 154 28.56 12.94 -39.38
CA GLN A 154 29.70 12.51 -40.21
C GLN A 154 29.29 11.97 -41.59
N LYS A 155 28.11 11.33 -41.69
CA LYS A 155 27.59 10.83 -42.96
C LYS A 155 27.03 11.94 -43.86
N PHE A 156 26.47 13.01 -43.29
CA PHE A 156 25.93 14.13 -44.06
C PHE A 156 26.96 15.23 -44.38
N PHE A 157 28.03 15.37 -43.58
CA PHE A 157 29.13 16.31 -43.84
C PHE A 157 30.48 15.66 -43.53
N PRO A 158 31.05 14.88 -44.48
CA PRO A 158 32.30 14.14 -44.24
C PRO A 158 33.55 15.04 -44.28
N ASN A 159 33.48 16.23 -44.88
CA ASN A 159 34.58 17.18 -44.97
C ASN A 159 34.11 18.53 -44.42
N GLY A 160 34.71 18.96 -43.31
CA GLY A 160 34.43 20.27 -42.75
C GLY A 160 34.87 21.40 -43.68
N GLU A 161 33.91 22.00 -44.38
CA GLU A 161 34.03 23.36 -44.89
C GLU A 161 32.72 24.10 -44.60
N LEU A 162 32.60 24.62 -43.38
CA LEU A 162 31.82 25.83 -43.15
C LEU A 162 32.73 27.02 -43.46
N SER A 163 32.88 27.31 -44.75
CA SER A 163 33.35 28.62 -45.20
C SER A 163 32.25 29.63 -44.89
N ILE A 164 32.26 30.14 -43.66
CA ILE A 164 31.52 31.36 -43.31
C ILE A 164 32.23 32.48 -44.08
N VAL A 165 31.68 32.83 -45.25
CA VAL A 165 32.01 34.07 -45.94
C VAL A 165 31.60 35.19 -45.00
N GLN A 166 32.57 35.90 -44.44
CA GLN A 166 32.32 37.22 -43.87
C GLN A 166 32.05 38.19 -45.02
N GLY A 167 30.87 38.77 -45.02
CA GLY A 167 30.42 39.85 -45.89
C GLY A 167 29.12 40.43 -45.33
#